data_AF-A0A9D7P2S2-F1
#
_entry.id   AF-A0A9D7P2S2-F1
#
_cell.length_a   1.000
_cell.length_b   1.000
_cell.length_c   1.000
_cell.angle_alpha   90.00
_cell.angle_beta   90.00
_cell.angle_gamma   90.00
#
_symmetry.space_group_name_H-M   'P 1'
#
loop_
_entity.id
_entity.type
_entity.pdbx_description
1 polymer ?
#
loop_
_entity_poly.entity_id
_entity_poly.type
_entity_poly.pdbx_seq_one_letter_code
_entity_poly.pdbx_strand_id
1 'polypeptide(L)'
;MAHCGWRGLAAGVLEATVARFRRPASELQAWLGPAIGQAAFEVGAEVRAAFLETTVGCSARDATEAAFLPARGGKYHADLHALARLILETKGVCRISGGGRCTFGEKESFFSYRRDGLTGRMATLAWIGA
;
A
#
# COMPACT_ATOMS: atom_id res chain seq x y z
N MET A 1 11.68 -5.68 5.94
CA MET A 1 11.22 -5.09 4.67
C MET A 1 10.13 -6.00 4.10
N ALA A 2 9.04 -5.46 3.58
CA ALA A 2 7.93 -6.23 3.01
C ALA A 2 7.56 -5.68 1.62
N HIS A 3 7.37 -6.58 0.65
CA HIS A 3 6.86 -6.23 -0.68
C HIS A 3 5.34 -6.36 -0.70
N CYS A 4 4.65 -5.28 -1.02
CA CYS A 4 3.21 -5.16 -0.80
C CYS A 4 2.48 -4.71 -2.08
N GLY A 5 2.38 -5.59 -3.06
CA GLY A 5 1.37 -5.43 -4.12
C GLY A 5 -0.05 -5.58 -3.55
N TRP A 6 -1.08 -5.20 -4.31
CA TRP A 6 -2.48 -5.21 -3.81
C TRP A 6 -2.90 -6.56 -3.22
N ARG A 7 -2.49 -7.68 -3.84
CA ARG A 7 -2.76 -9.03 -3.34
C ARG A 7 -2.12 -9.29 -1.98
N GLY A 8 -0.87 -8.86 -1.80
CA GLY A 8 -0.16 -9.03 -0.54
C GLY A 8 -0.75 -8.16 0.57
N LEU A 9 -1.13 -6.92 0.25
CA LEU A 9 -1.83 -6.04 1.19
C LEU A 9 -3.16 -6.66 1.63
N ALA A 10 -4.01 -7.07 0.69
CA ALA A 10 -5.29 -7.70 1.00
C ALA A 10 -5.12 -9.04 1.75
N ALA A 11 -4.04 -9.79 1.49
CA ALA A 11 -3.74 -11.05 2.17
C ALA A 11 -3.07 -10.88 3.55
N GLY A 12 -2.89 -9.65 4.03
CA GLY A 12 -2.42 -9.40 5.39
C GLY A 12 -0.89 -9.37 5.58
N VAL A 13 -0.12 -9.04 4.52
CA VAL A 13 1.36 -9.05 4.61
C VAL A 13 1.90 -8.05 5.64
N LEU A 14 1.23 -6.90 5.83
CA LEU A 14 1.68 -5.87 6.77
C LEU A 14 1.39 -6.30 8.22
N GLU A 15 0.23 -6.89 8.45
CA GLU A 15 -0.20 -7.47 9.71
C GLU A 15 0.76 -8.58 10.13
N ALA A 16 1.06 -9.50 9.20
CA ALA A 16 2.04 -10.55 9.42
C ALA A 16 3.43 -9.99 9.72
N THR A 17 3.83 -8.91 9.05
CA THR A 17 5.12 -8.25 9.26
C THR A 17 5.20 -7.59 10.64
N VAL A 18 4.19 -6.82 11.03
CA VAL A 18 4.11 -6.15 12.34
C VAL A 18 4.14 -7.19 13.47
N ALA A 19 3.42 -8.30 13.31
CA ALA A 19 3.38 -9.38 14.31
C ALA A 19 4.74 -10.08 14.54
N ARG A 20 5.73 -9.92 13.65
CA ARG A 20 7.08 -10.46 13.86
C ARG A 20 7.97 -9.59 14.74
N PHE A 21 7.60 -8.35 15.01
CA PHE A 21 8.37 -7.50 15.90
C PHE A 21 8.09 -7.86 17.36
N ARG A 22 9.15 -7.93 18.17
CA ARG A 22 9.04 -8.15 19.62
C ARG A 22 8.65 -6.91 20.40
N ARG A 23 8.79 -5.72 19.79
CA ARG A 23 8.46 -4.43 20.39
C ARG A 23 6.99 -4.08 20.12
N PRO A 24 6.35 -3.27 20.99
CA PRO A 24 5.01 -2.77 20.73
C PRO A 24 4.91 -2.07 19.37
N ALA A 25 3.76 -2.23 18.70
CA ALA A 25 3.53 -1.60 17.39
C ALA A 25 3.66 -0.07 17.42
N SER A 26 3.31 0.55 18.55
CA SER A 26 3.41 1.99 18.78
C SER A 26 4.86 2.52 18.76
N GLU A 27 5.85 1.65 18.97
CA GLU A 27 7.26 1.96 18.88
C GLU A 27 7.84 1.72 17.48
N LEU A 28 7.09 1.05 16.60
CA LEU A 28 7.53 0.79 15.24
C LEU A 28 7.44 2.05 14.38
N GLN A 29 8.39 2.18 13.46
CA GLN A 29 8.38 3.18 12.40
C GLN A 29 8.22 2.48 11.06
N ALA A 30 7.25 2.93 10.27
CA ALA A 30 7.03 2.47 8.91
C ALA A 30 7.37 3.58 7.92
N TRP A 31 8.00 3.18 6.82
CA TRP A 31 8.22 4.04 5.66
C TRP A 31 7.58 3.41 4.44
N LEU A 32 6.66 4.14 3.81
CA LEU A 32 6.01 3.75 2.57
C LEU A 32 6.87 4.24 1.39
N GLY A 33 7.53 3.30 0.72
CA GLY A 33 8.37 3.61 -0.44
C GLY A 33 7.58 4.05 -1.69
N PRO A 34 8.29 4.40 -2.78
CA PRO A 34 7.67 4.70 -4.07
C PRO A 34 6.81 3.53 -4.57
N ALA A 35 5.56 3.82 -4.92
CA ALA A 35 4.62 2.86 -5.50
C ALA A 35 3.83 3.53 -6.63
N ILE A 36 2.97 2.79 -7.32
CA ILE A 36 2.05 3.41 -8.28
C ILE A 36 1.02 4.27 -7.52
N GLY A 37 0.90 5.55 -7.88
CA GLY A 37 -0.05 6.46 -7.25
C GLY A 37 -1.48 6.23 -7.72
N GLN A 38 -2.45 6.67 -6.89
CA GLN A 38 -3.89 6.44 -7.10
C GLN A 38 -4.38 6.82 -8.52
N ALA A 39 -3.98 8.00 -9.00
CA ALA A 39 -4.35 8.49 -10.33
C ALA A 39 -3.96 7.54 -11.48
N ALA A 40 -2.94 6.71 -11.30
CA ALA A 40 -2.46 5.77 -12.31
C ALA A 40 -2.87 4.31 -12.03
N PHE A 41 -3.34 3.99 -10.83
CA PHE A 41 -3.63 2.62 -10.42
C PHE A 41 -5.11 2.27 -10.58
N GLU A 42 -5.54 2.13 -11.84
CA GLU A 42 -6.86 1.62 -12.17
C GLU A 42 -6.93 0.09 -11.93
N VAL A 43 -7.96 -0.36 -11.22
CA VAL A 43 -8.22 -1.76 -10.85
C VAL A 43 -9.69 -2.11 -11.05
N GLY A 44 -10.01 -3.40 -11.15
CA GLY A 44 -11.39 -3.86 -11.19
C GLY A 44 -12.05 -3.89 -9.80
N ALA A 45 -13.37 -4.10 -9.78
CA ALA A 45 -14.17 -4.16 -8.57
C ALA A 45 -13.75 -5.29 -7.62
N GLU A 46 -13.13 -6.36 -8.13
CA GLU A 46 -12.61 -7.48 -7.35
C GLU A 46 -11.50 -7.06 -6.39
N VAL A 47 -10.67 -6.08 -6.78
CA VAL A 47 -9.62 -5.58 -5.90
C VAL A 47 -10.24 -4.84 -4.72
N ARG A 48 -11.20 -3.95 -4.97
CA ARG A 48 -11.93 -3.25 -3.91
C ARG A 48 -12.65 -4.24 -2.98
N ALA A 49 -13.32 -5.24 -3.54
CA ALA A 49 -14.02 -6.27 -2.76
C ALA A 49 -13.05 -7.04 -1.83
N ALA A 50 -11.87 -7.42 -2.32
CA ALA A 50 -10.87 -8.13 -1.53
C ALA A 50 -10.44 -7.34 -0.27
N PHE A 51 -10.28 -6.03 -0.36
CA PHE A 51 -9.96 -5.21 0.82
C PHE A 51 -11.16 -5.11 1.77
N LEU A 52 -12.37 -4.90 1.25
CA LEU A 52 -13.59 -4.77 2.05
C LEU A 52 -13.99 -6.05 2.79
N GLU A 53 -13.64 -7.23 2.28
CA GLU A 53 -13.85 -8.51 2.96
C GLU A 53 -12.97 -8.66 4.20
N THR A 54 -11.75 -8.12 4.16
CA THR A 54 -10.78 -8.23 5.26
C THR A 54 -10.88 -7.10 6.29
N THR A 55 -11.54 -5.99 5.93
CA THR A 55 -11.67 -4.83 6.82
C THR A 55 -12.75 -5.05 7.88
N VAL A 56 -12.37 -4.94 9.15
CA VAL A 56 -13.26 -5.08 10.32
C VAL A 56 -13.51 -3.71 10.98
N GLY A 57 -14.78 -3.40 11.25
CA GLY A 57 -15.22 -2.18 11.92
C GLY A 57 -15.65 -1.07 10.96
N CYS A 58 -16.68 -0.30 11.36
CA CYS A 58 -17.32 0.70 10.47
C CYS A 58 -16.35 1.80 10.03
N SER A 59 -15.57 2.37 10.96
CA SER A 59 -14.61 3.44 10.63
C SER A 59 -13.50 2.98 9.68
N ALA A 60 -12.97 1.77 9.88
CA ALA A 60 -11.98 1.18 8.98
C ALA A 60 -12.59 0.89 7.60
N ARG A 61 -13.86 0.47 7.55
CA ARG A 61 -14.59 0.24 6.30
C ARG A 61 -14.73 1.52 5.49
N ASP A 62 -15.18 2.61 6.10
CA ASP A 62 -15.32 3.90 5.43
C ASP A 62 -13.98 4.43 4.92
N ALA A 63 -12.90 4.28 5.70
CA ALA A 63 -11.55 4.64 5.27
C ALA A 63 -11.05 3.74 4.13
N THR A 64 -11.38 2.45 4.13
CA THR A 64 -11.06 1.52 3.04
C THR A 64 -11.80 1.95 1.77
N GLU A 65 -13.09 2.25 1.86
CA GLU A 65 -13.89 2.75 0.74
C GLU A 65 -13.30 4.04 0.14
N ALA A 66 -12.90 4.99 0.99
CA ALA A 66 -12.31 6.26 0.57
C ALA A 66 -11.00 6.09 -0.22
N ALA A 67 -10.29 4.97 -0.06
CA ALA A 67 -9.08 4.68 -0.82
C ALA A 67 -9.36 4.23 -2.27
N PHE A 68 -10.62 4.03 -2.66
CA PHE A 68 -11.04 3.66 -4.01
C PHE A 68 -11.92 4.74 -4.64
N LEU A 69 -11.35 5.50 -5.58
CA LEU A 69 -12.15 6.47 -6.35
C LEU A 69 -12.80 5.78 -7.56
N PRO A 70 -14.09 6.00 -7.84
CA PRO A 70 -14.75 5.38 -8.98
C PRO A 70 -14.13 5.83 -10.31
N ALA A 71 -13.98 4.88 -11.24
CA ALA A 71 -13.51 5.09 -12.61
C ALA A 71 -14.55 4.57 -13.63
N ARG A 72 -14.28 4.76 -14.92
CA ARG A 72 -15.22 4.32 -15.98
C ARG A 72 -15.31 2.80 -16.04
N GLY A 73 -16.49 2.29 -16.37
CA GLY A 73 -16.72 0.86 -16.62
C GLY A 73 -16.68 -0.02 -15.36
N GLY A 74 -17.11 0.51 -14.21
CA GLY A 74 -17.16 -0.25 -12.95
C GLY A 74 -15.79 -0.51 -12.31
N LYS A 75 -14.78 0.25 -12.73
CA LYS A 75 -13.41 0.19 -12.20
C LYS A 75 -13.19 1.23 -11.11
N TYR A 76 -12.03 1.18 -10.48
CA TYR A 76 -11.62 2.10 -9.42
C TYR A 76 -10.16 2.53 -9.59
N HIS A 77 -9.84 3.74 -9.14
CA HIS A 77 -8.48 4.19 -8.86
C HIS A 77 -8.17 3.89 -7.39
N ALA A 78 -7.30 2.90 -7.15
CA ALA A 78 -6.96 2.45 -5.81
C ALA A 78 -5.72 3.18 -5.27
N ASP A 79 -5.78 3.62 -4.00
CA ASP A 79 -4.64 4.21 -3.30
C ASP A 79 -3.94 3.17 -2.41
N LEU A 80 -2.84 2.61 -2.92
CA LEU A 80 -2.03 1.64 -2.17
C LEU A 80 -1.39 2.24 -0.91
N HIS A 81 -1.05 3.53 -0.92
CA HIS A 81 -0.43 4.19 0.22
C HIS A 81 -1.45 4.42 1.33
N ALA A 82 -2.67 4.86 0.99
CA ALA A 82 -3.77 5.00 1.94
C ALA A 82 -4.16 3.65 2.55
N LEU A 83 -4.29 2.59 1.73
CA LEU A 83 -4.61 1.24 2.20
C LEU A 83 -3.53 0.71 3.16
N ALA A 84 -2.25 0.83 2.78
CA ALA A 84 -1.14 0.40 3.64
C ALA A 84 -1.10 1.18 4.96
N ARG A 85 -1.34 2.50 4.91
CA ARG A 85 -1.39 3.36 6.09
C ARG A 85 -2.51 2.95 7.03
N LEU A 86 -3.72 2.78 6.51
CA LEU A 86 -4.88 2.33 7.27
C LEU A 86 -4.58 1.01 7.99
N ILE A 87 -4.06 0.02 7.27
CA ILE A 87 -3.71 -1.29 7.85
C ILE A 87 -2.70 -1.13 8.99
N LEU A 88 -1.62 -0.37 8.79
CA LEU A 88 -0.60 -0.14 9.82
C LEU A 88 -1.17 0.57 11.06
N GLU A 89 -2.02 1.58 10.86
CA GLU A 89 -2.70 2.31 11.94
C GLU A 89 -3.64 1.39 12.73
N THR A 90 -4.41 0.51 12.07
CA THR A 90 -5.25 -0.47 12.77
C THR A 90 -4.43 -1.50 13.57
N LYS A 91 -3.15 -1.69 13.24
CA LYS A 91 -2.22 -2.52 14.02
C LYS A 91 -1.45 -1.75 15.09
N GLY A 92 -1.75 -0.46 15.28
CA GLY A 92 -1.16 0.38 16.32
C GLY A 92 0.18 1.00 15.95
N VAL A 93 0.57 0.99 14.67
CA VAL A 93 1.77 1.71 14.22
C VAL A 93 1.44 3.19 14.08
N CYS A 94 2.06 4.02 14.92
CA CYS A 94 1.76 5.46 14.97
C CYS A 94 2.69 6.32 14.10
N ARG A 95 3.86 5.79 13.72
CA ARG A 95 4.91 6.56 13.03
C ARG A 95 5.06 6.08 11.59
N ILE A 96 4.22 6.60 10.70
CA ILE A 96 4.17 6.20 9.29
C ILE A 96 4.54 7.38 8.39
N SER A 97 5.66 7.26 7.68
CA SER A 97 6.21 8.27 6.77
C SER A 97 6.24 7.78 5.32
N GLY A 98 6.56 8.68 4.38
CA GLY A 98 6.59 8.35 2.94
C GLY A 98 5.20 8.27 2.31
N GLY A 99 5.08 7.56 1.19
CA GLY A 99 3.83 7.42 0.44
C GLY A 99 3.47 8.63 -0.44
N GLY A 100 4.45 9.47 -0.77
CA GLY A 100 4.26 10.67 -1.59
C GLY A 100 4.86 10.58 -2.99
N ARG A 101 5.33 9.40 -3.42
CA ARG A 101 6.06 9.21 -4.69
C ARG A 101 5.32 8.23 -5.59
N CYS A 102 5.20 8.59 -6.88
CA CYS A 102 4.46 7.83 -7.88
C CYS A 102 5.38 7.25 -8.95
N THR A 103 5.55 5.92 -8.98
CA THR A 103 6.43 5.26 -9.95
C THR A 103 5.97 5.42 -11.39
N PHE A 104 4.66 5.52 -11.62
CA PHE A 104 4.10 5.77 -12.95
C PHE A 104 4.32 7.22 -13.42
N GLY A 105 4.04 8.20 -12.56
CA GLY A 105 4.11 9.62 -12.90
C GLY A 105 5.53 10.18 -12.97
N GLU A 106 6.44 9.69 -12.12
CA GLU A 106 7.81 10.20 -12.03
C GLU A 106 8.78 9.36 -12.88
N LYS A 107 8.59 9.42 -14.20
CA LYS A 107 9.31 8.60 -15.18
C LYS A 107 10.84 8.72 -15.14
N GLU A 108 11.37 9.89 -14.78
CA GLU A 108 12.81 10.13 -14.71
C GLU A 108 13.47 9.52 -13.46
N SER A 109 12.66 9.11 -12.47
CA SER A 109 13.14 8.59 -11.19
C SER A 109 12.89 7.09 -11.00
N PHE A 110 11.87 6.52 -11.66
CA PHE A 110 11.42 5.16 -11.38
C PHE A 110 11.03 4.36 -12.62
N PHE A 111 11.40 3.07 -12.63
CA PHE A 111 10.77 2.09 -13.52
C PHE A 111 9.32 1.85 -13.12
N SER A 112 8.43 1.63 -14.10
CA SER A 112 7.03 1.30 -13.85
C SER A 112 6.53 0.24 -14.83
N TYR A 113 6.22 -0.95 -14.32
CA TYR A 113 5.63 -2.02 -15.14
C TYR A 113 4.31 -1.58 -15.79
N ARG A 114 3.50 -0.77 -15.09
CA ARG A 114 2.21 -0.28 -15.61
C ARG A 114 2.37 0.69 -16.78
N ARG A 115 3.48 1.43 -16.82
CA ARG A 115 3.81 2.38 -17.89
C ARG A 115 4.54 1.71 -19.05
N ASP A 116 5.54 0.88 -18.73
CA ASP A 116 6.56 0.46 -19.69
C ASP A 116 6.48 -1.04 -20.04
N GLY A 117 5.72 -1.85 -19.29
CA GLY A 117 5.68 -3.31 -19.45
C GLY A 117 7.02 -3.96 -19.10
N LEU A 118 7.78 -4.39 -20.12
CA LEU A 118 9.12 -4.96 -19.92
C LEU A 118 10.12 -3.85 -19.58
N THR A 119 10.47 -3.74 -18.30
CA THR A 119 11.32 -2.67 -17.76
C THR A 119 12.17 -3.16 -16.58
N GLY A 120 13.05 -2.32 -16.05
CA GLY A 120 13.89 -2.61 -14.89
C GLY A 120 13.12 -2.76 -13.58
N ARG A 121 13.86 -2.93 -12.47
CA ARG A 121 13.29 -3.01 -11.10
C ARG A 121 14.11 -2.15 -10.15
N MET A 122 13.44 -1.56 -9.17
CA MET A 122 14.07 -0.89 -8.04
C MET A 122 14.01 -1.80 -6.81
N ALA A 123 14.88 -1.54 -5.83
CA ALA A 123 14.88 -2.22 -4.55
C ALA A 123 14.86 -1.21 -3.40
N THR A 124 14.14 -1.56 -2.34
CA THR A 124 14.21 -0.88 -1.04
C THR A 124 15.04 -1.74 -0.10
N LEU A 125 16.08 -1.17 0.50
CA LEU A 125 16.95 -1.87 1.45
C LEU A 125 16.86 -1.21 2.82
N ALA A 126 16.90 -2.02 3.87
CA ALA A 126 16.99 -1.57 5.25
C ALA A 126 17.84 -2.57 6.04
N TRP A 127 18.81 -2.06 6.80
CA TRP A 127 19.71 -2.85 7.63
C TRP A 127 20.04 -2.09 8.92
N ILE A 128 20.53 -2.82 9.92
CA ILE A 128 21.11 -2.21 11.12
C ILE A 128 22.56 -1.94 10.79
N GLY A 129 22.97 -0.66 10.83
CA GLY A 129 24.37 -0.29 10.68
C GLY A 129 25.22 -0.87 11.83
N ALA A 130 26.48 -1.17 11.52
CA ALA A 130 27.45 -1.61 12.51
C ALA A 130 27.81 -0.49 13.50
#